data_AF-A0A2G6NWP3-F1
#
_entry.id   AF-A0A2G6NWP3-F1
#
_cell.length_a   1.000
_cell.length_b   1.000
_cell.length_c   1.000
_cell.angle_alpha   90.00
_cell.angle_beta   90.00
_cell.angle_gamma   90.00
#
_symmetry.space_group_name_H-M   'P 1'
#
loop_
_entity.id
_entity.type
_entity.pdbx_description
1 polymer ?
#
loop_
_entity_poly.entity_id
_entity_poly.type
_entity_poly.pdbx_seq_one_letter_code
_entity_poly.pdbx_strand_id
1 'polypeptide(L)'
;MTQVPLFVEDFTRVRQAVRRILADGVEDFGLWMDSHPDFVGTVLQNLVLLDVNDMAVEVSGARDKNHLIRNFQRMIVPETLNSFKEILTAIAEERPYYQGESQYRTLDGRSMFTFNRALIPEHVPGERDILVFATT
;
A
#
# COMPACT_ATOMS: atom_id res chain seq x y z
N MET A 1 10.65 5.08 -21.19
CA MET A 1 10.50 5.24 -19.72
C MET A 1 9.05 5.63 -19.46
N THR A 2 8.36 4.96 -18.53
CA THR A 2 6.99 5.35 -18.16
C THR A 2 7.04 6.68 -17.40
N GLN A 3 6.13 7.60 -17.71
CA GLN A 3 6.06 8.92 -17.04
C GLN A 3 5.31 8.89 -15.71
N VAL A 4 4.91 7.69 -15.25
CA VAL A 4 4.12 7.48 -14.04
C VAL A 4 4.98 6.71 -13.05
N PRO A 5 5.16 7.20 -11.80
CA PRO A 5 5.75 6.43 -10.72
C PRO A 5 5.09 5.06 -10.54
N LEU A 6 5.92 4.02 -10.43
CA LEU A 6 5.48 2.64 -10.17
C LEU A 6 6.11 2.11 -8.89
N PHE A 7 5.30 1.47 -8.05
CA PHE A 7 5.72 0.76 -6.83
C PHE A 7 5.24 -0.68 -6.88
N VAL A 8 6.16 -1.63 -6.69
CA VAL A 8 5.87 -3.07 -6.67
C VAL A 8 5.95 -3.58 -5.25
N GLU A 9 4.84 -4.02 -4.68
CA GLU A 9 4.71 -4.30 -3.25
C GLU A 9 4.22 -5.73 -3.00
N ASP A 10 4.76 -6.39 -1.98
CA ASP A 10 4.34 -7.71 -1.53
C ASP A 10 3.25 -7.59 -0.46
N PHE A 11 2.01 -7.88 -0.86
CA PHE A 11 0.83 -7.90 -0.03
C PHE A 11 0.53 -9.27 0.58
N THR A 12 1.41 -10.27 0.45
CA THR A 12 1.13 -11.65 0.92
C THR A 12 0.75 -11.65 2.41
N ARG A 13 1.54 -10.95 3.24
CA ARG A 13 1.28 -10.84 4.69
C ARG A 13 0.06 -9.97 4.98
N VAL A 14 -0.18 -8.95 4.16
CA VAL A 14 -1.35 -8.07 4.28
C VAL A 14 -2.62 -8.86 4.05
N ARG A 15 -2.71 -9.62 2.96
CA ARG A 15 -3.88 -10.44 2.64
C ARG A 15 -4.10 -11.55 3.66
N GLN A 16 -3.02 -12.16 4.17
CA GLN A 16 -3.12 -13.13 5.28
C GLN A 16 -3.70 -12.49 6.56
N ALA A 17 -3.27 -11.27 6.91
CA ALA A 17 -3.81 -10.54 8.06
C ALA A 17 -5.31 -10.26 7.89
N VAL A 18 -5.72 -9.74 6.73
CA VAL A 18 -7.14 -9.48 6.40
C VAL A 18 -7.96 -10.78 6.51
N ARG A 19 -7.51 -11.86 5.88
CA ARG A 19 -8.22 -13.16 5.90
C ARG A 19 -8.38 -13.74 7.29
N ARG A 20 -7.38 -13.60 8.14
CA ARG A 20 -7.45 -14.08 9.53
C ARG A 20 -8.60 -13.39 10.27
N ILE A 21 -8.74 -12.08 10.10
CA ILE A 21 -9.82 -11.31 10.74
C ILE A 21 -11.19 -11.72 10.20
N LEU A 22 -11.31 -11.89 8.87
CA LEU A 22 -12.57 -12.35 8.27
C LEU A 22 -12.94 -13.78 8.72
N ALA A 23 -11.95 -14.67 8.87
CA ALA A 23 -12.16 -16.03 9.37
C ALA A 23 -12.64 -16.07 10.82
N ASP A 24 -12.38 -15.02 11.61
CA ASP A 24 -12.88 -14.87 12.98
C ASP A 24 -14.35 -14.37 13.02
N GLY A 25 -15.03 -14.27 11.87
CA GLY A 25 -16.46 -13.95 11.75
C GLY A 25 -16.78 -12.46 11.62
N VAL A 26 -15.78 -11.63 11.27
CA VAL A 26 -15.99 -10.20 11.01
C VAL A 26 -16.72 -10.01 9.68
N GLU A 27 -17.93 -9.46 9.71
CA GLU A 27 -18.75 -9.20 8.52
C GLU A 27 -18.48 -7.82 7.90
N ASP A 28 -18.31 -6.79 8.74
CA ASP A 28 -17.95 -5.43 8.31
C ASP A 28 -16.50 -5.12 8.70
N PHE A 29 -15.59 -5.37 7.77
CA PHE A 29 -14.16 -5.17 7.97
C PHE A 29 -13.80 -3.69 8.15
N GLY A 30 -14.52 -2.78 7.49
CA GLY A 30 -14.31 -1.34 7.62
C GLY A 30 -14.61 -0.85 9.04
N LEU A 31 -15.77 -1.23 9.57
CA LEU A 31 -16.17 -0.94 10.94
C LEU A 31 -15.27 -1.60 11.98
N TRP A 32 -14.82 -2.83 11.70
CA TRP A 32 -13.86 -3.52 12.57
C TRP A 32 -12.54 -2.74 12.67
N MET A 33 -12.01 -2.23 11.55
CA MET A 33 -10.79 -1.42 11.57
C MET A 33 -10.95 -0.11 12.37
N ASP A 34 -12.13 0.52 12.35
CA ASP A 34 -12.41 1.70 13.17
C ASP A 34 -12.33 1.41 14.69
N SER A 35 -12.64 0.18 15.08
CA SER A 35 -12.52 -0.27 16.47
C SER A 35 -11.09 -0.77 16.82
N HIS A 36 -10.21 -0.89 15.83
CA HIS A 36 -8.83 -1.38 15.98
C HIS A 36 -7.83 -0.42 15.29
N PRO A 37 -7.69 0.83 15.78
CA PRO A 37 -6.97 1.90 15.09
C PRO A 37 -5.49 1.59 14.81
N ASP A 38 -4.86 0.73 15.61
CA ASP A 38 -3.45 0.35 15.43
C ASP A 38 -3.23 -0.68 14.31
N PHE A 39 -4.29 -1.37 13.87
CA PHE A 39 -4.19 -2.47 12.90
C PHE A 39 -3.61 -1.98 11.57
N VAL A 40 -4.16 -0.90 11.01
CA VAL A 40 -3.78 -0.37 9.70
C VAL A 40 -2.30 0.01 9.69
N GLY A 41 -1.85 0.75 10.72
CA GLY A 41 -0.45 1.14 10.86
C GLY A 41 0.49 -0.06 11.03
N THR A 42 0.09 -1.04 11.84
CA THR A 42 0.87 -2.27 12.06
C THR A 42 1.06 -3.06 10.77
N VAL A 43 -0.01 -3.22 9.98
CA VAL A 43 0.05 -3.94 8.69
C VAL A 43 0.90 -3.16 7.69
N LEU A 44 0.74 -1.84 7.60
CA LEU A 44 1.51 -0.97 6.70
C LEU A 44 3.02 -0.98 7.02
N GLN A 45 3.39 -1.00 8.30
CA GLN A 45 4.80 -1.07 8.72
C GLN A 45 5.48 -2.38 8.30
N ASN A 46 4.71 -3.45 8.13
CA ASN A 46 5.21 -4.75 7.70
C ASN A 46 5.13 -4.97 6.18
N LEU A 47 4.62 -3.99 5.43
CA LEU A 47 4.56 -4.03 3.98
C LEU A 47 5.96 -3.99 3.37
N VAL A 48 6.18 -4.84 2.36
CA VAL A 48 7.48 -4.98 1.71
C VAL A 48 7.41 -4.38 0.31
N LEU A 49 8.15 -3.28 0.10
CA LEU A 49 8.38 -2.71 -1.22
C LEU A 49 9.51 -3.50 -1.91
N LEU A 50 9.20 -4.10 -3.07
CA LEU A 50 10.09 -4.99 -3.82
C LEU A 50 10.89 -4.25 -4.89
N ASP A 51 10.23 -3.37 -5.66
CA ASP A 51 10.86 -2.61 -6.74
C ASP A 51 10.09 -1.30 -7.00
N VAL A 52 10.77 -0.39 -7.69
CA VAL A 52 10.28 0.93 -8.09
C VAL A 52 10.85 1.29 -9.46
N ASN A 53 10.16 2.11 -10.26
CA ASN A 53 10.76 2.66 -11.49
C ASN A 53 11.53 3.97 -11.23
N ASP A 54 12.24 4.46 -12.24
CA ASP A 54 13.06 5.68 -12.12
C ASP A 54 12.21 6.93 -11.83
N MET A 55 10.97 6.96 -12.32
CA MET A 55 10.04 8.05 -12.04
C MET A 55 9.65 8.08 -10.54
N ALA A 56 9.44 6.94 -9.90
CA ALA A 56 9.22 6.87 -8.46
C ALA A 56 10.43 7.37 -7.65
N VAL A 57 11.65 7.10 -8.11
CA VAL A 57 12.88 7.63 -7.51
C VAL A 57 12.90 9.16 -7.60
N GLU A 58 12.59 9.71 -8.76
CA GLU A 58 12.56 11.16 -9.00
C GLU A 58 11.54 11.88 -8.10
N VAL A 59 10.28 11.46 -8.12
CA VAL A 59 9.21 12.16 -7.37
C VAL A 59 9.36 12.02 -5.86
N SER A 60 9.93 10.91 -5.39
CA SER A 60 10.15 10.67 -3.95
C SER A 60 11.32 11.45 -3.37
N GLY A 61 12.15 12.11 -4.20
CA GLY A 61 13.39 12.75 -3.75
C GLY A 61 14.46 11.74 -3.31
N ALA A 62 14.39 10.50 -3.81
CA ALA A 62 15.39 9.48 -3.52
C ALA A 62 16.63 9.63 -4.43
N ARG A 63 17.78 9.15 -3.95
CA ARG A 63 19.04 9.14 -4.73
C ARG A 63 19.07 8.04 -5.79
N ASP A 64 18.45 6.91 -5.49
CA ASP A 64 18.38 5.71 -6.32
C ASP A 64 17.26 4.78 -5.80
N LYS A 65 16.99 3.68 -6.52
CA LYS A 65 15.96 2.69 -6.15
C LYS A 65 16.18 2.09 -4.76
N ASN A 66 17.43 1.73 -4.42
CA ASN A 66 17.75 1.12 -3.13
C ASN A 66 17.59 2.10 -1.96
N HIS A 67 17.82 3.39 -2.20
CA HIS A 67 17.55 4.44 -1.25
C HIS A 67 16.05 4.57 -1.00
N LEU A 68 15.23 4.57 -2.05
CA LEU A 68 13.78 4.62 -1.94
C LEU A 68 13.23 3.40 -1.19
N ILE A 69 13.58 2.19 -1.63
CA ILE A 69 13.10 0.93 -1.04
C ILE A 69 13.40 0.86 0.46
N ARG A 70 14.63 1.18 0.88
CA ARG A 70 15.02 1.14 2.30
C ARG A 70 14.39 2.23 3.16
N ASN A 71 13.92 3.33 2.55
CA ASN A 71 13.40 4.48 3.27
C ASN A 71 11.90 4.72 3.03
N PHE A 72 11.20 3.85 2.30
CA PHE A 72 9.80 4.01 1.96
C PHE A 72 8.92 4.29 3.19
N GLN A 73 9.16 3.58 4.29
CA GLN A 73 8.44 3.77 5.55
C GLN A 73 8.57 5.19 6.13
N ARG A 74 9.62 5.95 5.78
CA ARG A 74 9.79 7.36 6.19
C ARG A 74 8.90 8.32 5.40
N MET A 75 8.32 7.87 4.29
CA MET A 75 7.40 8.66 3.49
C MET A 75 5.95 8.59 3.99
N ILE A 76 5.66 7.60 4.84
CA ILE A 76 4.34 7.38 5.42
C ILE A 76 4.04 8.49 6.44
N VAL A 77 2.88 9.10 6.30
CA VAL A 77 2.31 10.09 7.24
C VAL A 77 0.97 9.57 7.77
N PRO A 78 0.40 10.14 8.86
CA PRO A 78 -0.89 9.71 9.38
C PRO A 78 -2.00 9.66 8.31
N GLU A 79 -1.99 10.61 7.38
CA GLU A 79 -2.94 10.70 6.28
C GLU A 79 -2.82 9.55 5.28
N THR A 80 -1.63 8.94 5.14
CA THR A 80 -1.43 7.74 4.32
C THR A 80 -2.28 6.57 4.81
N LEU A 81 -2.53 6.47 6.13
CA LEU A 81 -3.30 5.39 6.73
C LEU A 81 -4.74 5.33 6.21
N ASN A 82 -5.33 6.47 5.84
CA ASN A 82 -6.69 6.51 5.29
C ASN A 82 -6.76 5.76 3.95
N SER A 83 -5.84 6.08 3.02
CA SER A 83 -5.75 5.37 1.74
C SER A 83 -5.40 3.88 1.93
N PHE A 84 -4.55 3.56 2.91
CA PHE A 84 -4.21 2.16 3.18
C PHE A 84 -5.40 1.39 3.74
N LYS A 85 -6.22 2.00 4.61
CA LYS A 85 -7.49 1.43 5.09
C LYS A 85 -8.40 1.05 3.91
N GLU A 86 -8.52 1.91 2.90
CA GLU A 86 -9.31 1.62 1.70
C GLU A 86 -8.76 0.45 0.88
N ILE A 87 -7.44 0.32 0.75
CA ILE A 87 -6.80 -0.83 0.11
C ILE A 87 -7.12 -2.12 0.87
N LEU A 88 -7.03 -2.10 2.20
CA LEU A 88 -7.36 -3.26 3.04
C LEU A 88 -8.84 -3.64 2.90
N THR A 89 -9.75 -2.66 2.85
CA THR A 89 -11.18 -2.90 2.56
C THR A 89 -11.38 -3.50 1.18
N ALA A 90 -10.71 -2.98 0.14
CA ALA A 90 -10.80 -3.52 -1.21
C ALA A 90 -10.33 -4.98 -1.28
N ILE A 91 -9.28 -5.33 -0.53
CA ILE A 91 -8.81 -6.72 -0.40
C ILE A 91 -9.84 -7.59 0.35
N ALA A 92 -10.43 -7.08 1.43
CA ALA A 92 -11.41 -7.82 2.23
C ALA A 92 -12.70 -8.12 1.44
N GLU A 93 -13.12 -7.18 0.59
CA GLU A 93 -14.29 -7.31 -0.28
C GLU A 93 -13.98 -7.99 -1.63
N GLU A 94 -12.76 -8.51 -1.81
CA GLU A 94 -12.31 -9.17 -3.04
C GLU A 94 -12.51 -8.32 -4.31
N ARG A 95 -12.36 -6.99 -4.19
CA ARG A 95 -12.45 -6.08 -5.33
C ARG A 95 -11.27 -6.32 -6.29
N PRO A 96 -11.47 -6.21 -7.61
CA PRO A 96 -10.41 -6.47 -8.60
C PRO A 96 -9.36 -5.35 -8.72
N TYR A 97 -9.62 -4.19 -8.12
CA TYR A 97 -8.70 -3.07 -8.11
C TYR A 97 -8.95 -2.13 -6.92
N TYR A 98 -7.94 -1.33 -6.64
CA TYR A 98 -8.01 -0.14 -5.79
C TYR A 98 -7.71 1.11 -6.61
N GLN A 99 -8.40 2.21 -6.30
CA GLN A 99 -7.97 3.54 -6.68
C GLN A 99 -8.37 4.54 -5.60
N GLY A 100 -7.51 5.52 -5.31
CA GLY A 100 -7.82 6.52 -4.30
C GLY A 100 -6.72 7.55 -4.12
N GLU A 101 -7.07 8.63 -3.44
CA GLU A 101 -6.14 9.69 -3.08
C GLU A 101 -5.30 9.27 -1.87
N SER A 102 -4.05 9.71 -1.82
CA SER A 102 -3.17 9.53 -0.68
C SER A 102 -2.22 10.69 -0.52
N GLN A 103 -1.65 10.79 0.66
CA GLN A 103 -0.64 11.77 1.00
C GLN A 103 0.60 11.08 1.53
N TYR A 104 1.77 11.57 1.13
CA TYR A 104 3.07 11.13 1.57
C TYR A 104 3.96 12.35 1.86
N ARG A 105 5.07 12.10 2.55
CA ARG A 105 6.19 13.03 2.64
C ARG A 105 7.36 12.48 1.84
N THR A 106 7.85 13.21 0.85
CA THR A 106 9.04 12.78 0.11
C THR A 106 10.25 12.67 1.05
N LEU A 107 11.29 11.95 0.61
CA LEU A 107 12.52 11.78 1.41
C LEU A 107 13.30 13.08 1.60
N ASP A 108 13.06 14.09 0.76
CA ASP A 108 13.59 15.45 0.89
C ASP A 108 12.65 16.39 1.68
N GLY A 109 11.52 15.90 2.20
CA GLY A 109 10.66 16.59 3.15
C GLY A 109 9.47 17.35 2.58
N ARG A 110 9.25 17.33 1.25
CA ARG A 110 8.09 17.94 0.60
C ARG A 110 6.82 17.12 0.85
N SER A 111 5.68 17.79 0.91
CA SER A 111 4.38 17.10 0.87
C SER A 111 4.10 16.62 -0.56
N MET A 112 3.63 15.39 -0.69
CA MET A 112 3.25 14.78 -1.95
C MET A 112 1.80 14.30 -1.85
N PHE A 113 0.94 14.83 -2.71
CA PHE A 113 -0.43 14.36 -2.89
C PHE A 113 -0.46 13.48 -4.12
N THR A 114 -1.16 12.36 -4.04
CA THR A 114 -1.10 11.31 -5.04
C THR A 114 -2.49 10.77 -5.31
N PHE A 115 -2.74 10.36 -6.54
CA PHE A 115 -3.80 9.43 -6.88
C PHE A 115 -3.17 8.09 -7.24
N ASN A 116 -3.46 7.07 -6.44
CA ASN A 116 -2.88 5.73 -6.58
C ASN A 116 -3.89 4.79 -7.22
N ARG A 117 -3.43 3.90 -8.09
CA ARG A 117 -4.23 2.82 -8.66
C ARG A 117 -3.44 1.53 -8.68
N ALA A 118 -4.06 0.43 -8.26
CA ALA A 118 -3.47 -0.90 -8.33
C ALA A 118 -4.53 -1.93 -8.75
N LEU A 119 -4.12 -2.90 -9.58
CA LEU A 119 -4.90 -4.12 -9.76
C LEU A 119 -4.69 -5.01 -8.54
N ILE A 120 -5.77 -5.61 -8.04
CA ILE A 120 -5.72 -6.58 -6.96
C ILE A 120 -5.98 -7.93 -7.61
N PRO A 121 -4.93 -8.73 -7.87
CA PRO A 121 -5.13 -10.05 -8.44
C PRO A 121 -5.91 -10.93 -7.47
N GLU A 122 -6.63 -11.91 -8.04
CA GLU A 122 -7.13 -13.03 -7.26
C GLU A 122 -5.96 -13.73 -6.58
N HIS A 123 -6.16 -14.13 -5.33
CA HIS A 123 -5.12 -14.82 -4.61
C HIS A 123 -4.98 -16.26 -5.08
N VAL A 124 -3.75 -16.65 -5.42
CA VAL A 124 -3.41 -18.03 -5.74
C VAL A 124 -2.67 -18.66 -4.55
N PRO A 125 -3.19 -19.73 -3.93
CA PRO A 125 -2.53 -20.40 -2.82
C PRO A 125 -1.10 -20.83 -3.14
N GLY A 126 -0.14 -20.44 -2.29
CA GLY A 126 1.28 -20.75 -2.47
C GLY A 126 2.06 -19.72 -3.29
N GLU A 127 1.39 -18.74 -3.90
CA GLU A 127 2.03 -17.63 -4.60
C GLU A 127 2.08 -16.37 -3.73
N ARG A 128 2.93 -15.41 -4.13
CA ARG A 128 2.98 -14.10 -3.50
C ARG A 128 1.89 -13.20 -4.07
N ASP A 129 1.25 -12.42 -3.21
CA ASP A 129 0.31 -11.38 -3.62
C ASP A 129 1.06 -10.11 -4.00
N ILE A 130 1.47 -9.99 -5.26
CA ILE A 130 2.21 -8.82 -5.75
C ILE A 130 1.25 -7.79 -6.34
N LEU A 131 1.28 -6.58 -5.80
CA LEU A 131 0.53 -5.44 -6.33
C LEU A 131 1.50 -4.46 -6.98
N VAL A 132 1.06 -3.87 -8.10
CA VAL A 132 1.77 -2.79 -8.78
C VAL A 132 0.91 -1.53 -8.70
N PHE A 133 1.40 -0.54 -7.97
CA PHE A 133 0.76 0.77 -7.86
C PHE A 133 1.30 1.69 -8.94
N ALA A 134 0.38 2.34 -9.65
CA ALA A 134 0.65 3.50 -10.48
C ALA A 134 0.16 4.75 -9.74
N THR A 135 1.02 5.75 -9.63
CA THR A 135 0.78 6.94 -8.81
C THR A 135 0.89 8.20 -9.67
N THR A 136 -0.10 9.10 -9.64
CA THR A 136 -0.09 10.39 -10.36
C THR A 136 -0.20 11.58 -9.44
#